data_AF-A0A7S0MCL9-F1
#
_entry.id   AF-A0A7S0MCL9-F1
#
_cell.length_a   1.000
_cell.length_b   1.000
_cell.length_c   1.000
_cell.angle_alpha   90.00
_cell.angle_beta   90.00
_cell.angle_gamma   90.00
#
_symmetry.space_group_name_H-M   'P 1'
#
loop_
_entity.id
_entity.type
_entity.pdbx_description
1 polymer ?
#
loop_
_entity_poly.entity_id
_entity_poly.type
_entity_poly.pdbx_seq_one_letter_code
_entity_poly.pdbx_strand_id
1 'polypeptide(L)'
;YYNLQRMRTDIKEYFPADCKDQTGRLIAFCRAPSNLKHPDSWSYFSQYNPVDDPLGIVHGQHSDWTKPGAYYHAHLEPGEPTTTVQLALLLVRSLDTRAGYDYSDFLDRYVRHFTTEGENRDTYLEG
;
A
#
# COMPACT_ATOMS: atom_id res chain seq x y z
N TYR A 1 11.10 3.72 -11.90
CA TYR A 1 11.12 2.26 -11.70
C TYR A 1 12.19 1.93 -10.70
N TYR A 2 11.77 1.52 -9.51
CA TYR A 2 12.66 1.10 -8.44
C TYR A 2 13.37 -0.20 -8.84
N ASN A 3 14.71 -0.21 -8.83
CA ASN A 3 15.50 -1.35 -9.28
C ASN A 3 15.62 -2.41 -8.17
N LEU A 4 15.51 -3.70 -8.50
CA LEU A 4 15.73 -4.84 -7.61
C LEU A 4 17.03 -4.76 -6.79
N GLN A 5 18.07 -4.15 -7.33
CA GLN A 5 19.32 -3.91 -6.59
C GLN A 5 19.12 -2.93 -5.43
N ARG A 6 18.35 -1.86 -5.65
CA ARG A 6 18.02 -0.91 -4.58
C ARG A 6 17.14 -1.55 -3.51
N MET A 7 16.18 -2.38 -3.92
CA MET A 7 15.36 -3.17 -2.98
C MET A 7 16.21 -4.05 -2.06
N ARG A 8 17.18 -4.75 -2.63
CA ARG A 8 18.10 -5.61 -1.85
C ARG A 8 18.95 -4.80 -0.88
N THR A 9 19.43 -3.64 -1.30
CA THR A 9 20.16 -2.73 -0.42
C THR A 9 19.28 -2.24 0.72
N ASP A 10 18.07 -1.78 0.43
CA ASP A 10 17.18 -1.21 1.43
C ASP A 10 16.73 -2.27 2.47
N ILE A 11 16.47 -3.51 2.03
CA ILE A 11 16.23 -4.64 2.94
C ILE A 11 17.43 -4.84 3.88
N LYS A 12 18.65 -4.87 3.35
CA LYS A 12 19.85 -5.08 4.16
C LYS A 12 20.13 -3.93 5.11
N GLU A 13 19.94 -2.70 4.67
CA GLU A 13 20.31 -1.48 5.38
C GLU A 13 19.29 -1.07 6.44
N TYR A 14 17.98 -1.12 6.11
CA TYR A 14 16.96 -0.49 6.95
C TYR A 14 16.14 -1.48 7.76
N PHE A 15 15.89 -2.70 7.27
CA PHE A 15 15.04 -3.64 8.01
C PHE A 15 15.76 -4.22 9.25
N PRO A 16 15.07 -4.48 10.36
CA PRO A 16 15.64 -5.08 11.56
C PRO A 16 16.32 -6.44 11.32
N ALA A 17 17.30 -6.81 12.14
CA ALA A 17 18.07 -8.04 11.96
C ALA A 17 17.23 -9.32 12.18
N ASP A 18 16.29 -9.28 13.11
CA ASP A 18 15.30 -10.33 13.39
C ASP A 18 14.31 -10.56 12.25
N CYS A 19 14.22 -9.61 11.30
CA CYS A 19 13.43 -9.78 10.08
C CYS A 19 14.15 -10.54 8.97
N LYS A 20 15.46 -10.81 9.12
CA LYS A 20 16.32 -11.29 8.04
C LYS A 20 17.08 -12.55 8.42
N ASP A 21 17.32 -13.42 7.44
CA ASP A 21 18.34 -14.46 7.58
C ASP A 21 19.76 -13.91 7.32
N GLN A 22 20.75 -14.78 7.47
CA GLN A 22 22.18 -14.46 7.28
C GLN A 22 22.51 -13.98 5.86
N THR A 23 21.64 -14.24 4.88
CA THR A 23 21.81 -13.82 3.48
C THR A 23 21.18 -12.45 3.21
N GLY A 24 20.42 -11.91 4.18
CA GLY A 24 19.66 -10.68 4.06
C GLY A 24 18.29 -10.88 3.40
N ARG A 25 17.77 -12.12 3.36
CA ARG A 25 16.40 -12.40 2.90
C ARG A 25 15.43 -12.20 4.06
N LEU A 26 14.27 -11.60 3.78
CA LEU A 26 13.20 -11.46 4.76
C LEU A 26 12.63 -12.83 5.15
N ILE A 27 12.57 -13.11 6.45
CA ILE A 27 12.05 -14.37 7.04
C ILE A 27 10.84 -14.16 7.95
N ALA A 28 10.46 -12.91 8.19
CA ALA A 28 9.29 -12.53 8.96
C ALA A 28 8.58 -11.35 8.31
N PHE A 29 7.30 -11.17 8.61
CA PHE A 29 6.62 -9.93 8.30
C PHE A 29 7.12 -8.85 9.24
N CYS A 30 7.54 -7.72 8.68
CA CYS A 30 8.11 -6.61 9.43
C CYS A 30 7.62 -5.28 8.89
N ARG A 31 7.48 -4.32 9.80
CA ARG A 31 7.11 -2.97 9.42
C ARG A 31 8.26 -2.33 8.66
N ALA A 32 7.93 -1.59 7.62
CA ALA A 32 8.91 -0.79 6.94
C ALA A 32 9.49 0.28 7.89
N PRO A 33 10.81 0.54 7.85
CA PRO A 33 11.44 1.57 8.65
C PRO A 33 10.89 2.96 8.33
N SER A 34 10.55 3.75 9.36
CA SER A 34 9.93 5.07 9.19
C SER A 34 10.83 6.13 8.57
N ASN A 35 12.15 5.88 8.53
CA ASN A 35 13.15 6.74 7.91
C ASN A 35 13.51 6.33 6.48
N LEU A 36 12.91 5.26 5.95
CA LEU A 36 13.14 4.80 4.59
C LEU A 36 12.68 5.90 3.61
N LYS A 37 13.59 6.37 2.76
CA LYS A 37 13.31 7.39 1.74
C LYS A 37 13.47 6.81 0.36
N HIS A 38 12.46 7.02 -0.47
CA HIS A 38 12.48 6.64 -1.89
C HIS A 38 12.49 7.90 -2.73
N PRO A 39 13.65 8.56 -2.95
CA PRO A 39 13.72 9.80 -3.72
C PRO A 39 13.22 9.67 -5.17
N ASP A 40 13.03 8.44 -5.65
CA ASP A 40 12.42 8.07 -6.93
C ASP A 40 10.94 7.63 -6.80
N SER A 41 10.29 7.86 -5.65
CA SER A 41 8.89 7.49 -5.43
C SER A 41 7.97 8.23 -6.38
N TRP A 42 7.05 7.49 -7.00
CA TRP A 42 6.06 8.01 -7.94
C TRP A 42 5.14 9.06 -7.32
N SER A 43 4.94 9.03 -6.00
CA SER A 43 4.13 10.02 -5.27
C SER A 43 4.60 11.47 -5.47
N TYR A 44 5.87 11.69 -5.82
CA TYR A 44 6.38 13.00 -6.21
C TYR A 44 5.88 13.47 -7.59
N PHE A 45 5.55 12.53 -8.49
CA PHE A 45 5.14 12.80 -9.87
C PHE A 45 3.62 12.85 -10.07
N SER A 46 2.84 12.36 -9.11
CA SER A 46 1.39 12.52 -9.14
C SER A 46 1.01 13.98 -8.87
N GLN A 47 0.38 14.66 -9.84
CA GLN A 47 -0.28 15.96 -9.66
C GLN A 47 -1.55 15.86 -8.78
N TYR A 48 -1.58 14.89 -7.87
CA TYR A 48 -2.70 14.62 -7.00
C TYR A 48 -2.60 15.54 -5.77
N ASN A 49 -3.59 16.42 -5.58
CA ASN A 49 -3.71 17.19 -4.34
C ASN A 49 -4.63 16.43 -3.38
N PRO A 50 -4.08 15.74 -2.37
CA PRO A 50 -4.90 14.99 -1.42
C PRO A 50 -5.82 15.88 -0.59
N VAL A 51 -5.55 17.20 -0.46
CA VAL A 51 -6.38 18.13 0.32
C VAL A 51 -7.71 18.43 -0.36
N ASP A 52 -7.73 18.42 -1.69
CA ASP A 52 -8.91 18.73 -2.50
C ASP A 52 -9.65 17.46 -2.96
N ASP A 53 -9.32 16.30 -2.38
CA ASP A 53 -9.94 15.03 -2.74
C ASP A 53 -11.40 14.97 -2.23
N PRO A 54 -12.40 15.09 -3.12
CA PRO A 54 -13.80 15.12 -2.71
C PRO A 54 -14.29 13.77 -2.18
N LEU A 55 -13.54 12.70 -2.42
CA LEU A 55 -13.86 11.34 -1.96
C LEU A 55 -13.16 10.99 -0.64
N GLY A 56 -12.13 11.76 -0.25
CA GLY A 56 -11.39 11.57 0.99
C GLY A 56 -10.70 10.21 1.11
N ILE A 57 -10.29 9.60 0.00
CA ILE A 57 -9.79 8.20 -0.06
C ILE A 57 -8.43 8.00 0.60
N VAL A 58 -7.68 9.09 0.77
CA VAL A 58 -6.38 9.04 1.45
C VAL A 58 -6.49 9.17 2.95
N HIS A 59 -7.67 9.56 3.46
CA HIS A 59 -7.92 9.84 4.86
C HIS A 59 -6.78 10.68 5.48
N GLY A 60 -6.45 10.52 6.76
CA GLY A 60 -5.38 11.26 7.44
C GLY A 60 -3.96 11.09 6.87
N GLN A 61 -3.75 10.43 5.73
CA GLN A 61 -2.44 10.19 5.11
C GLN A 61 -2.02 11.28 4.09
N HIS A 62 -2.73 12.42 4.01
CA HIS A 62 -2.44 13.51 3.05
C HIS A 62 -0.96 13.96 3.05
N SER A 63 -0.28 13.94 4.20
CA SER A 63 1.13 14.34 4.29
C SER A 63 2.08 13.41 3.53
N ASP A 64 1.75 12.12 3.40
CA ASP A 64 2.61 11.15 2.71
C ASP A 64 2.55 11.31 1.18
N TRP A 65 1.46 11.89 0.69
CA TRP A 65 1.26 12.21 -0.72
C TRP A 65 1.91 13.53 -1.16
N THR A 66 2.24 14.41 -0.21
CA THR A 66 2.85 15.72 -0.50
C THR A 66 4.34 15.79 -0.16
N LYS A 67 4.85 14.81 0.59
CA LYS A 67 6.25 14.78 1.04
C LYS A 67 7.14 14.05 0.01
N PRO A 68 8.19 14.72 -0.52
CA PRO A 68 9.15 14.07 -1.39
C PRO A 68 9.83 12.87 -0.70
N GLY A 69 9.84 11.74 -1.41
CA GLY A 69 10.49 10.52 -0.98
C GLY A 69 9.79 9.75 0.14
N ALA A 70 8.51 10.01 0.38
CA ALA A 70 7.68 9.18 1.24
C ALA A 70 7.65 7.73 0.73
N TYR A 71 7.73 6.78 1.66
CA TYR A 71 7.65 5.36 1.35
C TYR A 71 6.19 4.97 1.05
N TYR A 72 6.00 4.16 0.00
CA TYR A 72 4.71 3.53 -0.31
C TYR A 72 4.40 2.45 0.74
N HIS A 73 3.13 2.21 1.07
CA HIS A 73 2.71 1.26 2.14
C HIS A 73 3.16 1.60 3.58
N ALA A 74 3.51 2.85 3.89
CA ALA A 74 4.06 3.24 5.20
C ALA A 74 3.17 2.91 6.43
N HIS A 75 1.87 2.72 6.21
CA HIS A 75 0.87 2.48 7.27
C HIS A 75 0.43 1.02 7.41
N LEU A 76 1.00 0.11 6.62
CA LEU A 76 0.71 -1.32 6.76
C LEU A 76 1.35 -1.90 8.01
N GLU A 77 0.57 -2.70 8.73
CA GLU A 77 1.09 -3.54 9.79
C GLU A 77 1.80 -4.80 9.24
N PRO A 78 2.73 -5.40 10.01
CA PRO A 78 3.31 -6.68 9.64
C PRO A 78 2.24 -7.74 9.31
N GLY A 79 2.27 -8.26 8.08
CA GLY A 79 1.36 -9.30 7.61
C GLY A 79 0.05 -8.74 7.01
N GLU A 80 -0.13 -7.42 7.03
CA GLU A 80 -1.24 -6.77 6.35
C GLU A 80 -0.99 -6.76 4.82
N PRO A 81 -1.97 -7.19 4.01
CA PRO A 81 -1.84 -7.19 2.54
C PRO A 81 -1.86 -5.76 1.98
N THR A 82 -1.16 -5.54 0.87
CA THR A 82 -1.26 -4.29 0.10
C THR A 82 -2.64 -4.16 -0.54
N THR A 83 -3.01 -2.94 -0.96
CA THR A 83 -4.33 -2.64 -1.52
C THR A 83 -4.65 -3.51 -2.73
N THR A 84 -3.70 -3.78 -3.62
CA THR A 84 -3.90 -4.68 -4.75
C THR A 84 -4.38 -6.07 -4.32
N VAL A 85 -3.80 -6.62 -3.25
CA VAL A 85 -4.21 -7.92 -2.70
C VAL A 85 -5.56 -7.81 -1.99
N GLN A 86 -5.81 -6.71 -1.28
CA GLN A 86 -7.12 -6.46 -0.66
C GLN A 86 -8.25 -6.38 -1.69
N LEU A 87 -8.04 -5.70 -2.82
CA LEU A 87 -8.98 -5.64 -3.94
C LEU A 87 -9.23 -7.01 -4.56
N ALA A 88 -8.19 -7.83 -4.71
CA ALA A 88 -8.35 -9.20 -5.17
C ALA A 88 -9.21 -10.04 -4.19
N LEU A 89 -9.01 -9.88 -2.88
CA LEU A 89 -9.84 -10.53 -1.87
C LEU A 89 -11.29 -10.04 -1.90
N LEU A 90 -11.53 -8.75 -2.14
CA LEU A 90 -12.88 -8.20 -2.32
C LEU A 90 -13.59 -8.80 -3.54
N LEU A 91 -12.88 -8.94 -4.66
CA LEU A 91 -13.41 -9.58 -5.86
C LEU A 91 -13.77 -11.05 -5.57
N VAL A 92 -12.87 -11.81 -4.94
CA VAL A 92 -13.13 -13.22 -4.60
C VAL A 92 -14.36 -13.35 -3.69
N ARG A 93 -14.51 -12.48 -2.68
CA ARG A 93 -15.69 -12.47 -1.81
C ARG A 93 -16.97 -12.13 -2.54
N SER A 94 -16.92 -11.19 -3.49
CA SER A 94 -18.06 -10.84 -4.34
C SER A 94 -18.48 -12.04 -5.20
N LEU A 95 -17.52 -12.69 -5.87
CA LEU A 95 -17.76 -13.88 -6.68
C LEU A 95 -18.42 -15.01 -5.89
N ASP A 96 -17.93 -15.28 -4.68
CA ASP A 96 -18.48 -16.28 -3.78
C ASP A 96 -19.91 -15.93 -3.32
N THR A 97 -20.14 -14.68 -2.89
CA THR A 97 -21.44 -14.21 -2.39
C THR A 97 -22.52 -14.17 -3.48
N ARG A 98 -22.12 -13.82 -4.70
CA ARG A 98 -23.04 -13.60 -5.84
C ARG A 98 -23.14 -14.81 -6.76
N ALA A 99 -22.40 -15.88 -6.48
CA ALA A 99 -22.27 -17.08 -7.32
C ALA A 99 -21.88 -16.76 -8.78
N GLY A 100 -21.00 -15.78 -8.95
CA GLY A 100 -20.61 -15.25 -10.25
C GLY A 100 -20.20 -13.79 -10.17
N TYR A 101 -19.72 -13.24 -11.28
CA TYR A 101 -19.36 -11.82 -11.34
C TYR A 101 -20.61 -10.96 -11.37
N ASP A 102 -20.77 -10.13 -10.35
CA ASP A 102 -21.78 -9.08 -10.26
C ASP A 102 -21.06 -7.73 -10.19
N TYR A 103 -21.14 -6.97 -11.28
CA TYR A 103 -20.48 -5.69 -11.41
C TYR A 103 -20.90 -4.70 -10.32
N SER A 104 -22.19 -4.65 -9.98
CA SER A 104 -22.73 -3.71 -9.00
C SER A 104 -22.26 -4.05 -7.60
N ASP A 105 -22.31 -5.32 -7.21
CA ASP A 105 -21.82 -5.75 -5.89
C ASP A 105 -20.30 -5.51 -5.73
N PHE A 106 -19.50 -5.81 -6.76
CA PHE A 106 -18.07 -5.53 -6.69
C PHE A 106 -17.77 -4.03 -6.64
N LEU A 107 -18.45 -3.20 -7.43
CA LEU A 107 -18.26 -1.75 -7.44
C LEU A 107 -18.62 -1.14 -6.08
N ASP A 108 -19.73 -1.57 -5.46
CA ASP A 108 -20.13 -1.08 -4.14
C ASP A 108 -19.09 -1.41 -3.07
N ARG A 109 -18.52 -2.64 -3.11
CA ARG A 109 -17.42 -3.04 -2.22
C ARG A 109 -16.15 -2.24 -2.47
N TYR A 110 -15.81 -2.01 -3.74
CA TYR A 110 -14.65 -1.22 -4.14
C TYR A 110 -14.76 0.21 -3.61
N VAL A 111 -15.91 0.88 -3.85
CA VAL A 111 -16.15 2.24 -3.37
C VAL A 111 -16.10 2.28 -1.84
N ARG A 112 -16.76 1.34 -1.16
CA ARG A 112 -16.75 1.26 0.30
C ARG A 112 -15.32 1.12 0.85
N HIS A 113 -14.50 0.27 0.24
CA HIS A 113 -13.14 0.01 0.68
C HIS A 113 -12.27 1.28 0.72
N PHE A 114 -12.43 2.17 -0.27
CA PHE A 114 -11.68 3.43 -0.33
C PHE A 114 -12.32 4.59 0.45
N THR A 115 -13.63 4.56 0.66
CA THR A 115 -14.35 5.69 1.29
C THR A 115 -14.62 5.49 2.77
N THR A 116 -14.49 4.26 3.28
CA THR A 116 -14.68 3.96 4.70
C THR A 116 -13.36 4.04 5.44
N GLU A 117 -13.25 5.01 6.36
CA GLU A 117 -12.05 5.21 7.17
C GLU A 117 -11.64 3.92 7.89
N GLY A 118 -10.38 3.54 7.72
CA GLY A 118 -9.80 2.34 8.34
C GLY A 118 -10.02 1.03 7.58
N GLU A 119 -10.84 0.98 6.53
CA GLU A 119 -10.94 -0.21 5.66
C GLU A 119 -9.80 -0.30 4.64
N ASN A 120 -9.13 0.81 4.32
CA ASN A 120 -7.90 0.81 3.56
C ASN A 120 -6.83 1.66 4.28
N ARG A 121 -5.77 0.99 4.77
CA ARG A 121 -4.58 1.66 5.33
C ARG A 121 -3.49 1.88 4.30
N ASP A 122 -3.58 1.24 3.15
CA ASP A 122 -2.61 1.36 2.07
C ASP A 122 -3.20 2.22 0.94
N THR A 123 -2.96 3.51 1.01
CA THR A 123 -3.53 4.43 0.02
C THR A 123 -2.85 4.32 -1.35
N TYR A 124 -1.73 3.60 -1.44
CA TYR A 124 -0.99 3.41 -2.68
C TYR A 124 -1.60 2.31 -3.57
N LEU A 125 -1.72 2.60 -4.85
CA LEU A 125 -2.14 1.65 -5.88
C LEU A 125 -0.96 1.38 -6.84
N GLU A 126 -0.69 0.09 -7.07
CA GLU A 126 0.28 -0.36 -8.06
C GLU A 126 -0.26 -0.08 -9.48
N GLY A 127 0.61 0.38 -10.40
CA GLY A 127 0.27 0.74 -11.77
C GLY A 127 1.22 0.16 -12.82
#